data_AF-A0A2D5SXK2-F1
#
_entry.id   AF-A0A2D5SXK2-F1
#
_cell.length_a   1.000
_cell.length_b   1.000
_cell.length_c   1.000
_cell.angle_alpha   90.00
_cell.angle_beta   90.00
_cell.angle_gamma   90.00
#
_symmetry.space_group_name_H-M   'P 1'
#
loop_
_entity.id
_entity.type
_entity.pdbx_description
1 polymer ?
#
loop_
_entity_poly.entity_id
_entity_poly.type
_entity_poly.pdbx_seq_one_letter_code
_entity_poly.pdbx_strand_id
1 'polypeptide(L)' 'MANVSMRDMLQAGVHFGHQARYWNPKMKPFIFGARN' A
#
# COMPACT_ATOMS: atom_id res chain seq x y z
N MET A 1 10.92 18.01 5.18
CA MET A 1 11.38 16.72 4.62
C MET A 1 10.94 15.62 5.56
N ALA A 2 10.47 14.48 5.05
CA ALA A 2 10.06 13.36 5.90
C ALA A 2 11.27 12.74 6.58
N ASN A 3 11.20 12.54 7.90
CA ASN A 3 12.28 11.96 8.72
C ASN A 3 12.24 10.42 8.76
N VAL A 4 11.46 9.79 7.88
CA VAL A 4 11.16 8.35 7.89
C VAL A 4 11.60 7.74 6.56
N SER A 5 12.32 6.62 6.61
CA SER A 5 12.77 5.93 5.40
C SER A 5 11.69 5.00 4.82
N MET A 6 11.83 4.63 3.54
CA MET A 6 10.93 3.62 2.94
C MET A 6 11.04 2.26 3.62
N ARG A 7 12.22 1.90 4.14
CA ARG A 7 12.41 0.62 4.84
C ARG A 7 11.62 0.58 6.13
N ASP A 8 11.57 1.69 6.87
CA ASP A 8 10.81 1.79 8.12
C ASP A 8 9.30 1.65 7.86
N MET A 9 8.81 2.26 6.77
CA MET A 9 7.41 2.13 6.35
C MET A 9 7.04 0.69 5.96
N LEU A 10 7.92 0.00 5.24
CA LEU A 10 7.71 -1.39 4.87
C LEU A 10 7.69 -2.30 6.10
N GLN A 11 8.63 -2.10 7.04
CA GLN A 11 8.69 -2.87 8.28
C GLN A 11 7.44 -2.64 9.17
N ALA A 12 6.90 -1.43 9.18
CA ALA A 12 5.64 -1.11 9.86
C ALA A 12 4.38 -1.67 9.17
N GLY A 13 4.50 -2.25 7.97
CA GLY A 13 3.38 -2.90 7.28
C GLY A 13 2.41 -1.97 6.55
N VAL A 14 2.78 -0.70 6.29
CA VAL A 14 1.85 0.29 5.70
C VAL A 14 1.46 -0.01 4.24
N HIS A 15 2.14 -0.95 3.60
CA HIS A 15 1.90 -1.35 2.22
C HIS A 15 0.80 -2.41 2.08
N PHE A 16 0.29 -2.95 3.19
CA PHE A 16 -0.87 -3.83 3.18
C PHE A 16 -2.15 -3.02 3.06
N GLY A 17 -3.05 -3.48 2.17
CA GLY A 17 -4.36 -2.88 1.97
C GLY A 17 -5.49 -3.88 2.21
N HIS A 18 -6.70 -3.50 1.81
CA HIS A 18 -7.86 -4.38 1.83
C HIS A 18 -7.83 -5.41 0.68
N GLN A 19 -8.66 -6.45 0.79
CA GLN A 19 -8.88 -7.42 -0.29
C GLN A 19 -9.39 -6.74 -1.57
N ALA A 20 -9.06 -7.31 -2.73
CA ALA A 20 -9.37 -6.73 -4.05
C ALA A 20 -10.85 -6.39 -4.26
N ARG A 21 -11.77 -7.17 -3.68
CA ARG A 21 -13.22 -6.94 -3.77
C ARG A 21 -13.72 -5.64 -3.11
N TYR A 22 -12.91 -5.04 -2.23
CA TYR A 22 -13.25 -3.80 -1.53
C TYR A 22 -12.58 -2.57 -2.16
N TRP A 23 -11.83 -2.73 -3.26
CA TRP A 23 -11.11 -1.62 -3.85
C TRP A 23 -12.03 -0.61 -4.52
N ASN A 24 -11.73 0.67 -4.33
CA ASN A 24 -12.30 1.74 -5.13
C ASN A 24 -11.54 1.82 -6.47
N PRO A 25 -12.20 1.80 -7.64
CA PRO A 25 -11.54 1.90 -8.95
C PRO A 25 -10.61 3.11 -9.11
N LYS A 26 -10.89 4.22 -8.42
CA LYS A 26 -10.05 5.42 -8.44
C LYS A 26 -8.67 5.21 -7.82
N MET A 27 -8.48 4.16 -7.02
CA MET A 27 -7.19 3.84 -6.39
C MET A 27 -6.24 3.08 -7.32
N LYS A 28 -6.68 2.66 -8.51
CA LYS A 28 -5.87 1.88 -9.47
C LYS A 28 -4.46 2.46 -9.73
N PRO A 29 -4.24 3.79 -9.86
CA PRO A 29 -2.90 4.32 -10.10
C PRO A 29 -1.92 4.18 -8.91
N PHE A 30 -2.43 3.94 -7.70
CA PHE A 30 -1.62 3.87 -6.47
C PHE A 30 -1.41 2.43 -5.98
N ILE A 31 -2.16 1.48 -6.53
CA ILE A 31 -2.09 0.07 -6.15
C ILE A 31 -1.11 -0.66 -7.07
N PHE A 32 -0.06 -1.22 -6.49
CA PHE A 32 0.93 -2.00 -7.22
C PHE A 32 0.37 -3.34 -7.73
N GLY A 33 -0.39 -4.04 -6.90
CA GLY A 33 -0.99 -5.33 -7.26
C GLY A 33 -1.66 -6.02 -6.07
N ALA A 34 -2.24 -7.20 -6.33
CA ALA A 34 -2.75 -8.10 -5.29
C ALA A 34 -1.90 -9.38 -5.29
N ARG A 35 -1.54 -9.86 -4.10
CA ARG A 35 -0.87 -11.16 -3.91
C ARG A 35 -1.41 -11.79 -2.63
N ASN A 36 -1.53 -13.13 -2.65
CA ASN A 36 -2.22 -14.02 -1.70
C ASN A 36 -3.68 -14.30 -2.07
#